data_AF-A0AA42ZR93-F1
#
_entry.id   AF-A0AA42ZR93-F1
#
_cell.length_a   1.000
_cell.length_b   1.000
_cell.length_c   1.000
_cell.angle_alpha   90.00
_cell.angle_beta   90.00
_cell.angle_gamma   90.00
#
_symmetry.space_group_name_H-M   'P 1'
#
loop_
_entity.id
_entity.type
_entity.pdbx_description
1 polymer ?
#
loop_
_entity_poly.entity_id
_entity_poly.type
_entity_poly.pdbx_seq_one_letter_code
_entity_poly.pdbx_strand_id
1 'polypeptide(L)'
;MELLNKAFEALKTLPAEDRDRIAWEIIARVEDKTEWDKLIALPESQRWLKQEAARALMEYKKLSAPLSGGFVSLSHDAFLREDSYWRHFDELPAEVRKLAESNYELWRKNPNHPSLRFKQIHAELPIFSFRVGMQHRAVGVQIEDGKVAWFWMGSFKHFRELVGPGATE
;
A
#
# COMPACT_ATOMS: atom_id res chain seq x y z
N MET A 1 -15.52 -28.78 -1.92
CA MET A 1 -14.47 -28.87 -0.88
C MET A 1 -13.32 -29.80 -1.27
N GLU A 2 -13.58 -31.03 -1.71
CA GLU A 2 -12.51 -32.00 -2.06
C GLU A 2 -11.61 -31.55 -3.22
N LEU A 3 -12.18 -31.02 -4.30
CA LEU A 3 -11.42 -30.51 -5.45
C LEU A 3 -10.55 -29.29 -5.09
N LEU A 4 -11.07 -28.39 -4.24
CA LEU A 4 -10.34 -27.21 -3.78
C LEU A 4 -9.12 -27.60 -2.93
N ASN A 5 -9.30 -28.55 -2.00
CA ASN A 5 -8.21 -29.05 -1.17
C ASN A 5 -7.15 -29.77 -2.02
N LYS A 6 -7.56 -30.61 -2.99
CA LYS A 6 -6.63 -31.25 -3.93
C LYS A 6 -5.84 -30.23 -4.75
N ALA A 7 -6.50 -29.16 -5.20
CA ALA A 7 -5.82 -28.07 -5.90
C ALA A 7 -4.82 -27.32 -5.01
N PHE A 8 -5.17 -27.04 -3.75
CA PHE A 8 -4.25 -26.40 -2.79
C PHE A 8 -3.02 -27.26 -2.47
N GLU A 9 -3.18 -28.57 -2.27
CA GLU A 9 -2.04 -29.45 -2.03
C GLU A 9 -1.15 -29.57 -3.27
N ALA A 10 -1.74 -29.67 -4.47
CA ALA A 10 -0.99 -29.66 -5.73
C ALA A 10 -0.24 -28.34 -5.95
N LEU A 11 -0.80 -27.20 -5.54
CA LEU A 11 -0.11 -25.91 -5.62
C LEU A 11 1.17 -25.90 -4.79
N LYS A 12 1.14 -26.45 -3.57
CA LYS A 12 2.33 -26.46 -2.69
C LYS A 12 3.51 -27.20 -3.31
N THR A 13 3.26 -28.20 -4.15
CA THR A 13 4.31 -29.03 -4.78
C THR A 13 4.94 -28.40 -6.02
N LEU A 14 4.38 -27.30 -6.55
CA LEU A 14 4.91 -26.64 -7.76
C LEU A 14 6.17 -25.81 -7.46
N PRO A 15 7.02 -25.56 -8.49
CA PRO A 15 8.08 -24.57 -8.43
C PRO A 15 7.56 -23.20 -8.01
N ALA A 16 8.42 -22.40 -7.35
CA ALA A 16 8.01 -21.08 -6.84
C ALA A 16 7.45 -20.17 -7.95
N GLU A 17 8.09 -20.14 -9.12
CA GLU A 17 7.65 -19.36 -10.28
C GLU A 17 6.24 -19.75 -10.75
N ASP A 18 5.94 -21.05 -10.81
CA ASP A 18 4.61 -21.54 -11.19
C ASP A 18 3.56 -21.24 -10.12
N ARG A 19 3.91 -21.34 -8.82
CA ARG A 19 3.02 -20.94 -7.73
C ARG A 19 2.70 -19.45 -7.82
N ASP A 20 3.69 -18.61 -8.08
CA ASP A 20 3.53 -17.17 -8.18
C ASP A 20 2.67 -16.79 -9.40
N ARG A 21 2.90 -17.45 -10.55
CA ARG A 21 2.07 -17.29 -11.75
C ARG A 21 0.61 -17.69 -11.49
N ILE A 22 0.37 -18.85 -10.87
CA ILE A 22 -0.99 -19.33 -10.62
C ILE A 22 -1.68 -18.47 -9.55
N ALA A 23 -0.97 -18.09 -8.49
CA ALA A 23 -1.48 -17.16 -7.49
C ALA A 23 -1.89 -15.84 -8.14
N TRP A 24 -1.08 -15.31 -9.06
CA TRP A 24 -1.41 -14.13 -9.85
C TRP A 24 -2.66 -14.35 -10.72
N GLU A 25 -2.75 -15.49 -11.41
CA GLU A 25 -3.89 -15.83 -12.26
C GLU A 25 -5.21 -15.93 -11.49
N ILE A 26 -5.17 -16.48 -10.28
CA ILE A 26 -6.31 -16.54 -9.36
C ILE A 26 -6.67 -15.12 -8.92
N ILE A 27 -5.69 -14.37 -8.43
CA ILE A 27 -5.86 -12.99 -7.97
C ILE A 27 -6.42 -12.08 -9.07
N ALA A 28 -5.91 -12.19 -10.29
CA ALA A 28 -6.32 -11.38 -11.42
C ALA A 28 -7.77 -11.63 -11.84
N ARG A 29 -8.30 -12.82 -11.58
CA ARG A 29 -9.69 -13.23 -11.89
C ARG A 29 -10.66 -12.97 -10.73
N VAL A 30 -10.18 -13.04 -9.48
CA VAL A 30 -11.01 -12.87 -8.28
C VAL A 30 -11.11 -11.41 -7.85
N GLU A 31 -10.12 -10.57 -8.13
CA GLU A 31 -10.17 -9.15 -7.80
C GLU A 31 -10.96 -8.36 -8.85
N ASP A 32 -11.96 -7.58 -8.40
CA ASP A 32 -12.49 -6.49 -9.20
C ASP A 32 -11.44 -5.37 -9.27
N LYS A 33 -10.59 -5.43 -10.29
CA LYS A 33 -9.55 -4.43 -10.55
C LYS A 33 -10.14 -3.02 -10.75
N THR A 34 -11.43 -2.94 -11.08
CA THR A 34 -12.09 -1.68 -11.41
C THR A 34 -12.58 -0.93 -10.19
N GLU A 35 -12.82 -1.60 -9.05
CA GLU A 35 -13.36 -0.94 -7.87
C GLU A 35 -12.36 0.10 -7.31
N TRP A 36 -11.11 -0.31 -7.08
CA TRP A 36 -10.07 0.62 -6.60
C TRP A 36 -9.86 1.78 -7.57
N ASP A 37 -9.78 1.48 -8.87
CA ASP A 37 -9.51 2.46 -9.91
C ASP A 37 -10.63 3.50 -10.05
N LYS A 38 -11.88 3.06 -9.91
CA LYS A 38 -13.04 3.96 -9.84
C LYS A 38 -13.01 4.83 -8.59
N LEU A 39 -12.69 4.25 -7.43
CA LEU A 39 -12.66 4.98 -6.16
C LEU A 39 -11.60 6.09 -6.17
N ILE A 40 -10.38 5.80 -6.60
CA ILE A 40 -9.32 6.82 -6.66
C ILE A 40 -9.58 7.88 -7.72
N ALA A 41 -10.32 7.57 -8.79
CA ALA A 41 -10.63 8.52 -9.86
C ALA A 41 -11.68 9.59 -9.45
N LEU A 42 -12.38 9.41 -8.33
CA LEU A 42 -13.35 10.38 -7.85
C LEU A 42 -12.67 11.73 -7.51
N PRO A 43 -13.30 12.88 -7.79
CA PRO A 43 -12.73 14.19 -7.48
C PRO A 43 -12.40 14.39 -5.99
N GLU A 44 -13.25 13.90 -5.09
CA GLU A 44 -13.04 13.91 -3.64
C GLU A 44 -11.82 13.09 -3.24
N SER A 45 -11.64 11.91 -3.83
CA SER A 45 -10.47 11.08 -3.60
C SER A 45 -9.19 11.78 -4.07
N GLN A 46 -9.17 12.39 -5.26
CA GLN A 46 -8.01 13.14 -5.74
C GLN A 46 -7.67 14.33 -4.82
N ARG A 47 -8.70 15.06 -4.32
CA ARG A 47 -8.50 16.14 -3.34
C ARG A 47 -7.89 15.62 -2.04
N TRP A 48 -8.45 14.54 -1.49
CA TRP A 48 -7.96 13.92 -0.26
C TRP A 48 -6.52 13.43 -0.41
N LEU A 49 -6.21 12.71 -1.51
CA LEU A 49 -4.87 12.23 -1.82
C LEU A 49 -3.86 13.38 -1.87
N LYS A 50 -4.21 14.50 -2.51
CA LYS A 50 -3.35 15.70 -2.56
C LYS A 50 -3.11 16.28 -1.17
N GLN A 51 -4.15 16.36 -0.33
CA GLN A 51 -4.05 16.91 1.03
C GLN A 51 -3.17 16.04 1.93
N GLU A 52 -3.41 14.73 1.97
CA GLU A 52 -2.62 13.82 2.80
C GLU A 52 -1.18 13.70 2.29
N ALA A 53 -0.95 13.68 0.97
CA ALA A 53 0.40 13.72 0.44
C ALA A 53 1.16 15.00 0.86
N ALA A 54 0.49 16.15 0.90
CA ALA A 54 1.12 17.37 1.40
C ALA A 54 1.48 17.28 2.88
N ARG A 55 0.63 16.65 3.71
CA ARG A 55 0.92 16.39 5.14
C ARG A 55 2.10 15.45 5.30
N ALA A 56 2.08 14.31 4.61
CA ALA A 56 3.16 13.33 4.60
C ALA A 56 4.51 13.96 4.21
N LEU A 57 4.53 14.82 3.19
CA LEU A 57 5.74 15.54 2.77
C LEU A 57 6.21 16.56 3.82
N MET A 58 5.29 17.25 4.48
CA MET A 58 5.64 18.17 5.58
C MET A 58 6.22 17.43 6.77
N GLU A 59 5.62 16.31 7.17
CA GLU A 59 6.11 15.46 8.26
C GLU A 59 7.47 14.85 7.92
N TYR A 60 7.64 14.32 6.71
CA TYR A 60 8.93 13.85 6.21
C TYR A 60 10.00 14.95 6.33
N LYS A 61 9.72 16.16 5.83
CA LYS A 61 10.67 17.29 5.91
C LYS A 61 11.03 17.67 7.33
N LYS A 62 10.09 17.59 8.29
CA LYS A 62 10.38 17.83 9.71
C LYS A 62 11.33 16.78 10.28
N LEU A 63 11.15 15.51 9.90
CA LEU A 63 11.95 14.38 10.39
C LEU A 63 13.31 14.28 9.69
N SER A 64 13.41 14.72 8.43
CA SER A 64 14.63 14.70 7.62
C SER A 64 15.44 16.01 7.67
N ALA A 65 14.88 17.09 8.24
CA ALA A 65 15.63 18.30 8.55
C ALA A 65 16.85 17.96 9.44
N PRO A 66 17.98 18.66 9.31
CA PRO A 66 19.28 18.10 9.64
C PRO A 66 19.38 17.61 11.10
N LEU A 67 19.41 16.28 11.26
CA LEU A 67 20.27 15.60 12.23
C LEU A 67 21.75 15.74 11.78
N SER A 68 22.19 16.94 11.42
CA SER A 68 23.60 17.25 11.07
C SER A 68 24.51 17.24 12.30
N GLY A 69 23.94 17.15 13.50
CA GLY A 69 24.66 17.07 14.77
C GLY A 69 24.64 15.67 15.37
N GLY A 70 25.49 14.78 14.86
CA GLY A 70 26.04 13.67 15.64
C GLY A 70 25.15 12.44 15.86
N PHE A 71 25.59 11.32 15.27
CA PHE A 71 25.37 9.95 15.73
C PHE A 71 23.94 9.53 16.08
N VAL A 72 23.15 9.25 15.04
CA VAL A 72 22.18 8.16 15.12
C VAL A 72 22.13 7.43 13.78
N SER A 73 22.82 6.29 13.69
CA SER A 73 22.56 5.28 12.65
C SER A 73 21.28 4.53 13.04
N LEU A 74 20.13 5.19 12.87
CA LEU A 74 18.85 4.50 12.78
C LEU A 74 18.59 4.28 11.28
N SER A 75 18.10 3.10 10.91
CA SER A 75 17.74 2.85 9.51
C SER A 75 16.79 3.94 9.05
N HIS A 76 17.02 4.48 7.86
CA HIS A 76 16.19 5.54 7.27
C HIS A 76 14.71 5.13 7.18
N ASP A 77 14.45 3.81 7.15
CA ASP A 77 13.13 3.18 7.19
C ASP A 77 12.39 3.40 8.53
N ALA A 78 13.10 3.60 9.64
CA ALA A 78 12.51 3.88 10.95
C ALA A 78 12.05 5.34 11.12
N PHE A 79 12.54 6.26 10.28
CA PHE A 79 12.17 7.68 10.33
C PHE A 79 10.91 8.01 9.52
N LEU A 80 10.50 7.16 8.57
CA LEU A 80 9.28 7.38 7.78
C LEU A 80 8.02 6.87 8.49
N ARG A 81 7.99 6.98 9.82
CA ARG A 81 6.81 6.66 10.60
C ARG A 81 5.87 7.87 10.64
N GLU A 82 5.04 7.99 9.61
CA GLU A 82 3.91 8.92 9.69
C GLU A 82 2.90 8.38 10.71
N ASP A 83 2.48 9.22 11.66
CA ASP A 83 1.54 8.80 12.72
C ASP A 83 0.20 8.32 12.13
N SER A 84 -0.22 8.88 10.98
CA SER A 84 -1.43 8.48 10.26
C SER A 84 -1.33 7.04 9.72
N TYR A 85 -0.19 6.69 9.12
CA TYR A 85 0.03 5.38 8.51
C TYR A 85 0.06 4.27 9.55
N TRP A 86 0.75 4.45 10.68
CA TRP A 86 0.82 3.41 11.71
C TRP A 86 -0.50 3.24 12.45
N ARG A 87 -1.25 4.32 12.69
CA ARG A 87 -2.62 4.22 13.20
C ARG A 87 -3.48 3.34 12.29
N HIS A 88 -3.43 3.61 11.00
CA HIS A 88 -4.15 2.81 10.01
C HIS A 88 -3.66 1.36 9.95
N PHE A 89 -2.35 1.13 10.03
CA PHE A 89 -1.78 -0.22 10.09
C PHE A 89 -2.24 -0.99 11.33
N ASP A 90 -2.23 -0.35 12.51
CA ASP A 90 -2.58 -0.98 13.77
C ASP A 90 -4.06 -1.36 13.85
N GLU A 91 -4.94 -0.58 13.20
CA GLU A 91 -6.37 -0.86 13.05
C GLU A 91 -6.68 -2.05 12.13
N LEU A 92 -5.72 -2.52 11.32
CA LEU A 92 -5.94 -3.65 10.43
C LEU A 92 -6.05 -4.97 11.19
N PRO A 93 -6.89 -5.91 10.71
CA PRO A 93 -6.87 -7.27 11.20
C PRO A 93 -5.46 -7.89 11.12
N ALA A 94 -5.10 -8.71 12.11
CA ALA A 94 -3.74 -9.25 12.24
C ALA A 94 -3.23 -9.96 10.96
N GLU A 95 -4.11 -10.69 10.26
CA GLU A 95 -3.75 -11.35 9.00
C GLU A 95 -3.45 -10.35 7.86
N VAL A 96 -4.14 -9.20 7.84
CA VAL A 96 -3.90 -8.14 6.85
C VAL A 96 -2.58 -7.40 7.18
N ARG A 97 -2.25 -7.23 8.46
CA ARG A 97 -0.94 -6.67 8.87
C ARG A 97 0.23 -7.54 8.39
N LYS A 98 0.14 -8.86 8.58
CA LYS A 98 1.15 -9.81 8.05
C LYS A 98 1.30 -9.72 6.53
N LEU A 99 0.19 -9.57 5.80
CA LEU A 99 0.21 -9.37 4.35
C LEU A 99 0.84 -8.04 3.97
N ALA A 100 0.55 -6.97 4.72
CA ALA A 100 1.13 -5.66 4.51
C ALA A 100 2.65 -5.68 4.69
N GLU A 101 3.15 -6.28 5.77
CA GLU A 101 4.58 -6.46 6.01
C GLU A 101 5.25 -7.27 4.89
N SER A 102 4.66 -8.41 4.51
CA SER A 102 5.20 -9.28 3.46
C SER A 102 5.26 -8.58 2.10
N ASN A 103 4.20 -7.85 1.73
CA ASN A 103 4.13 -7.12 0.47
C ASN A 103 4.99 -5.86 0.47
N TYR A 104 5.18 -5.22 1.62
CA TYR A 104 6.13 -4.11 1.76
C TYR A 104 7.57 -4.59 1.55
N GLU A 105 7.95 -5.72 2.14
CA GLU A 105 9.26 -6.34 1.89
C GLU A 105 9.46 -6.77 0.44
N LEU A 106 8.40 -7.28 -0.21
CA LEU A 106 8.42 -7.55 -1.65
C LEU A 106 8.60 -6.27 -2.47
N TRP A 107 7.89 -5.20 -2.11
CA TRP A 107 8.01 -3.89 -2.77
C TRP A 107 9.41 -3.32 -2.65
N ARG A 108 10.05 -3.39 -1.47
CA ARG A 108 11.43 -2.93 -1.27
C ARG A 108 12.44 -3.65 -2.17
N LYS A 109 12.22 -4.94 -2.42
CA LYS A 109 13.10 -5.78 -3.26
C LYS A 109 12.80 -5.65 -4.75
N ASN A 110 11.52 -5.57 -5.11
CA ASN A 110 11.06 -5.53 -6.49
C ASN A 110 9.74 -4.74 -6.59
N PRO A 111 9.80 -3.40 -6.70
CA PRO A 111 8.60 -2.56 -6.84
C PRO A 111 7.76 -2.91 -8.06
N ASN A 112 8.38 -3.48 -9.11
CA ASN A 112 7.73 -3.86 -10.36
C ASN A 112 7.07 -5.25 -10.28
N HIS A 113 7.07 -5.90 -9.12
CA HIS A 113 6.46 -7.21 -8.98
C HIS A 113 4.95 -7.15 -9.30
N PRO A 114 4.44 -7.94 -10.28
CA PRO A 114 3.07 -7.81 -10.76
C PRO A 114 1.97 -8.01 -9.70
N SER A 115 2.26 -8.75 -8.62
CA SER A 115 1.31 -8.95 -7.50
C SER A 115 1.05 -7.66 -6.71
N LEU A 116 2.03 -6.75 -6.65
CA LEU A 116 1.91 -5.49 -5.93
C LEU A 116 1.02 -4.50 -6.67
N ARG A 117 0.95 -4.59 -8.01
CA ARG A 117 0.29 -3.60 -8.86
C ARG A 117 0.66 -2.17 -8.48
N PHE A 118 1.93 -1.97 -8.16
CA PHE A 118 2.44 -0.67 -7.77
C PHE A 118 2.27 0.30 -8.93
N LYS A 119 1.53 1.39 -8.71
CA LYS A 119 1.23 2.39 -9.75
C LYS A 119 0.97 3.76 -9.17
N GLN A 120 1.18 4.79 -10.00
CA GLN A 120 0.73 6.15 -9.70
C GLN A 120 -0.80 6.21 -9.75
N ILE A 121 -1.41 6.84 -8.74
CA ILE A 121 -2.88 6.90 -8.57
C ILE A 121 -3.43 8.33 -8.56
N HIS A 122 -2.56 9.34 -8.63
CA HIS A 122 -2.96 10.73 -8.75
C HIS A 122 -2.53 11.29 -10.12
N ALA A 123 -3.34 12.18 -10.68
CA ALA A 123 -3.13 12.71 -12.04
C ALA A 123 -1.80 13.48 -12.20
N GLU A 124 -1.48 14.35 -11.23
CA GLU A 124 -0.32 15.26 -11.33
C GLU A 124 0.81 14.95 -10.32
N LEU A 125 0.45 14.62 -9.08
CA LEU A 125 1.39 14.36 -7.99
C LEU A 125 1.93 12.93 -8.02
N PRO A 126 3.17 12.71 -7.56
CA PRO A 126 3.81 11.39 -7.53
C PRO A 126 3.29 10.55 -6.35
N ILE A 127 1.97 10.32 -6.32
CA ILE A 127 1.28 9.54 -5.31
C ILE A 127 1.04 8.14 -5.88
N PHE A 128 1.52 7.14 -5.16
CA PHE A 128 1.50 5.76 -5.58
C PHE A 128 0.70 4.89 -4.62
N SER A 129 0.23 3.76 -5.14
CA SER A 129 -0.41 2.71 -4.35
C SER A 129 0.15 1.35 -4.71
N PHE A 130 0.31 0.48 -3.71
CA PHE A 130 0.45 -0.96 -3.92
C PHE A 130 -0.64 -1.76 -3.20
N ARG A 131 -0.81 -2.99 -3.66
CA ARG A 131 -1.75 -3.99 -3.13
C ARG A 131 -1.21 -4.63 -1.86
N VAL A 132 -1.94 -4.45 -0.77
CA VAL A 132 -1.73 -5.18 0.49
C VAL A 132 -2.51 -6.50 0.47
N GLY A 133 -3.74 -6.48 -0.02
CA GLY A 133 -4.63 -7.64 -0.10
C GLY A 133 -5.73 -7.41 -1.12
N MET A 134 -6.71 -8.33 -1.22
CA MET A 134 -7.74 -8.27 -2.25
C MET A 134 -8.50 -6.93 -2.26
N GLN A 135 -8.84 -6.43 -1.08
CA GLN A 135 -9.57 -5.16 -0.90
C GLN A 135 -8.76 -4.13 -0.12
N HIS A 136 -7.45 -4.38 0.08
CA HIS A 136 -6.59 -3.53 0.90
C HIS A 136 -5.46 -2.93 0.08
N ARG A 137 -5.13 -1.68 0.37
CA ARG A 137 -4.11 -0.90 -0.33
C ARG A 137 -3.28 -0.12 0.66
N ALA A 138 -2.04 0.12 0.29
CA ALA A 138 -1.22 1.16 0.85
C ALA A 138 -1.12 2.31 -0.15
N VAL A 139 -1.00 3.53 0.34
CA VAL A 139 -0.86 4.76 -0.45
C VAL A 139 0.23 5.62 0.16
N GLY A 140 1.08 6.18 -0.71
CA GLY A 140 2.18 7.03 -0.30
C GLY A 140 2.59 8.00 -1.40
N VAL A 141 3.35 9.00 -1.03
CA VAL A 141 3.91 9.99 -1.95
C VAL A 141 5.42 9.76 -2.09
N GLN A 142 5.90 9.77 -3.33
CA GLN A 142 7.33 9.61 -3.60
C GLN A 142 8.10 10.81 -3.02
N ILE A 143 9.22 10.50 -2.38
CA ILE A 143 10.19 11.45 -1.83
C ILE A 143 11.54 11.26 -2.53
N GLU A 144 12.61 11.80 -1.95
CA GLU A 144 13.97 11.70 -2.48
C GLU A 144 14.47 10.24 -2.54
N ASP A 145 15.44 9.99 -3.41
CA ASP A 145 16.12 8.69 -3.59
C ASP A 145 15.19 7.50 -3.93
N GLY A 146 14.05 7.76 -4.57
CA GLY A 146 13.11 6.70 -4.96
C GLY A 146 12.36 6.06 -3.78
N LYS A 147 12.42 6.68 -2.59
CA LYS A 147 11.64 6.26 -1.42
C LYS A 147 10.22 6.80 -1.50
N VAL A 148 9.34 6.25 -0.68
CA VAL A 148 7.94 6.65 -0.58
C VAL A 148 7.60 6.91 0.88
N ALA A 149 7.02 8.08 1.17
CA ALA A 149 6.39 8.37 2.45
C ALA A 149 4.96 7.83 2.40
N TRP A 150 4.73 6.70 3.07
CA TRP A 150 3.42 6.06 3.16
C TRP A 150 2.57 6.78 4.20
N PHE A 151 1.37 7.18 3.79
CA PHE A 151 0.46 7.99 4.62
C PHE A 151 -0.86 7.32 4.91
N TRP A 152 -1.20 6.26 4.16
CA TRP A 152 -2.44 5.54 4.37
C TRP A 152 -2.33 4.07 4.02
N MET A 153 -3.04 3.25 4.80
CA MET A 153 -3.28 1.85 4.49
C MET A 153 -4.69 1.48 4.93
N GLY A 154 -5.43 0.74 4.11
CA GLY A 154 -6.78 0.41 4.51
C GLY A 154 -7.56 -0.37 3.46
N SER A 155 -8.80 -0.68 3.81
CA SER A 155 -9.73 -1.32 2.90
C SER A 155 -10.37 -0.30 1.95
N PHE A 156 -10.90 -0.76 0.82
CA PHE A 156 -11.72 0.08 -0.07
C PHE A 156 -12.91 0.71 0.66
N LYS A 157 -13.51 -0.02 1.60
CA LYS A 157 -14.61 0.46 2.45
C LYS A 157 -14.14 1.64 3.32
N HIS A 158 -13.04 1.47 4.04
CA HIS A 158 -12.47 2.52 4.88
C HIS A 158 -12.10 3.74 4.05
N PHE A 159 -11.47 3.54 2.88
CA PHE A 159 -11.17 4.66 1.98
C PHE A 159 -12.41 5.43 1.56
N ARG A 160 -13.50 4.72 1.22
CA ARG A 160 -14.78 5.34 0.86
C ARG A 160 -15.39 6.13 2.01
N GLU A 161 -15.25 5.66 3.24
CA GLU A 161 -15.70 6.37 4.45
C GLU A 161 -14.86 7.64 4.69
N LEU A 162 -13.55 7.59 4.43
CA LEU A 162 -12.63 8.73 4.56
C LEU A 162 -12.82 9.80 3.49
N VAL A 163 -13.15 9.43 2.26
CA VAL A 163 -13.28 10.39 1.13
C VAL A 163 -14.72 10.78 0.82
N GLY A 164 -15.70 10.01 1.31
CA GLY A 164 -17.11 10.19 1.04
C GLY A 164 -17.69 11.45 1.67
N PRO A 165 -18.93 11.83 1.29
CA PRO A 165 -19.57 13.10 1.67
C PRO A 165 -19.82 13.31 3.18
N GLY A 166 -19.42 12.38 4.05
CA GLY A 166 -19.53 12.49 5.51
C GLY A 166 -18.20 12.73 6.25
N ALA A 167 -17.07 12.91 5.53
CA ALA A 167 -15.75 13.11 6.16
C ALA A 167 -15.46 14.58 6.58
N THR A 168 -16.41 15.48 6.36
CA THR A 168 -16.35 16.89 6.78
C THR A 168 -17.70 17.31 7.35
N GLU A 169 -17.99 16.88 8.57
CA GLU A 169 -18.91 17.58 9.48
C GLU A 169 -18.20 17.80 10.82
#